data_AF-A0A2H9MPI5-F1
#
_entry.id   AF-A0A2H9MPI5-F1
#
_cell.length_a   1.000
_cell.length_b   1.000
_cell.length_c   1.000
_cell.angle_alpha   90.00
_cell.angle_beta   90.00
_cell.angle_gamma   90.00
#
_symmetry.space_group_name_H-M   'P 1'
#
loop_
_entity.id
_entity.type
_entity.pdbx_description
1 polymer ?
#
loop_
_entity_poly.entity_id
_entity_poly.type
_entity_poly.pdbx_seq_one_letter_code
_entity_poly.pdbx_strand_id
1 'polypeptide(L)'
;NFRATLKKSVIKEVLLEKFDSTYKFGMKRFTRNATDIPLLNFGILAQVNEDTIKNVSIVVGARPGPAERFAQAEEFLKNKTLSKELAEEFGKFVEENVDVAGDIRVGKEYRAHIAGIFAKRILNEFMEE
;
A
#
# COMPACT_ATOMS: atom_id res chain seq x y z
N ASN A 1 19.12 12.58 13.51
CA ASN A 1 19.28 11.63 12.37
C ASN A 1 18.92 10.23 12.87
N PHE A 2 17.75 9.71 12.50
CA PHE A 2 17.21 8.43 12.99
C PHE A 2 18.15 7.24 12.75
N ARG A 3 18.81 7.16 11.57
CA ARG A 3 19.76 6.08 11.24
C ARG A 3 21.01 6.10 12.13
N ALA A 4 21.49 7.28 12.53
CA ALA A 4 22.64 7.38 13.43
C ALA A 4 22.31 6.88 14.84
N THR A 5 21.10 7.15 15.32
CA THR A 5 20.60 6.67 16.62
C THR A 5 20.45 5.15 16.65
N LEU A 6 19.97 4.53 15.56
CA LEU A 6 19.83 3.07 15.45
C LEU A 6 21.17 2.32 15.53
N LYS A 7 22.25 2.89 15.01
CA LYS A 7 23.59 2.24 15.02
C LYS A 7 24.14 1.96 16.43
N LYS A 8 23.62 2.62 17.47
CA LYS A 8 24.06 2.47 18.86
C LYS A 8 22.94 1.97 19.79
N SER A 9 21.83 1.52 19.22
CA SER A 9 20.61 1.20 19.96
C SER A 9 20.14 -0.21 19.63
N VAL A 10 19.38 -0.81 20.54
CA VAL A 10 18.65 -2.06 20.32
C VAL A 10 17.16 -1.73 20.33
N ILE A 11 16.43 -2.15 19.30
CA ILE A 11 14.97 -2.07 19.27
C ILE A 11 14.43 -3.10 20.27
N LYS A 12 13.78 -2.64 21.34
CA LYS A 12 13.23 -3.52 22.38
C LYS A 12 11.80 -3.97 22.08
N GLU A 13 11.00 -3.06 21.55
CA GLU A 13 9.58 -3.29 21.27
C GLU A 13 9.10 -2.40 20.12
N VAL A 14 7.99 -2.81 19.51
CA VAL A 14 7.24 -2.03 18.52
C VAL A 14 5.81 -1.93 19.03
N LEU A 15 5.38 -0.72 19.37
CA LEU A 15 4.03 -0.45 19.84
C LEU A 15 3.14 -0.14 18.64
N LEU A 16 2.07 -0.91 18.47
CA LEU A 16 1.05 -0.70 17.46
C LEU A 16 -0.26 -0.37 18.15
N GLU A 17 -0.90 0.72 17.73
CA GLU A 17 -2.23 1.06 18.22
C GLU A 17 -3.24 0.01 17.74
N LYS A 18 -4.21 -0.30 18.61
CA LYS A 18 -5.29 -1.21 18.23
C LYS A 18 -6.32 -0.43 17.41
N PHE A 19 -6.59 -0.93 16.21
CA PHE A 19 -7.67 -0.42 15.38
C PHE A 19 -9.01 -1.06 15.79
N ASP A 20 -10.08 -0.26 15.77
CA ASP A 20 -11.44 -0.76 15.98
C ASP A 20 -12.01 -1.38 14.69
N SER A 21 -13.27 -1.82 14.74
CA SER A 21 -13.94 -2.47 13.60
C SER A 21 -14.24 -1.55 12.41
N THR A 22 -14.03 -0.23 12.54
CA THR A 22 -14.19 0.72 11.42
C THR A 22 -12.98 0.70 10.50
N TYR A 23 -11.86 0.12 10.92
CA TYR A 23 -10.67 0.00 10.09
C TYR A 23 -10.66 -1.29 9.29
N LYS A 24 -10.39 -1.15 8.00
CA LYS A 24 -10.12 -2.25 7.06
C LYS A 24 -8.65 -2.24 6.65
N PHE A 25 -8.08 -3.42 6.49
CA PHE A 25 -6.67 -3.59 6.11
C PHE A 25 -6.55 -4.60 4.98
N GLY A 26 -5.78 -4.24 3.96
CA GLY A 26 -5.45 -5.15 2.87
C GLY A 26 -4.00 -5.00 2.46
N MET A 27 -3.34 -6.14 2.23
CA MET A 27 -1.97 -6.18 1.75
C MET A 27 -1.82 -7.23 0.68
N LYS A 28 -1.20 -6.85 -0.43
CA LYS A 28 -0.80 -7.76 -1.49
C LYS A 28 0.71 -7.67 -1.71
N ARG A 29 1.31 -8.82 -1.97
CA ARG A 29 2.71 -8.91 -2.37
C ARG A 29 2.85 -9.64 -3.68
N PHE A 30 3.86 -9.22 -4.44
CA PHE A 30 4.28 -9.89 -5.65
C PHE A 30 5.64 -10.55 -5.42
N THR A 31 5.72 -11.86 -5.60
CA THR A 31 6.93 -12.69 -5.44
C THR A 31 6.99 -13.69 -6.58
N ARG A 32 8.19 -14.04 -7.08
CA ARG A 32 8.33 -15.06 -8.13
C ARG A 32 8.14 -16.48 -7.61
N ASN A 33 8.50 -16.72 -6.35
CA ASN A 33 8.32 -18.00 -5.66
C ASN A 33 8.11 -17.75 -4.16
N ALA A 34 7.81 -18.81 -3.40
CA ALA A 34 7.48 -18.70 -1.98
C ALA A 34 8.63 -18.26 -1.06
N THR A 35 9.89 -18.38 -1.50
CA THR A 35 11.08 -18.05 -0.72
C THR A 35 11.76 -16.75 -1.17
N ASP A 36 11.27 -16.12 -2.25
CA ASP A 36 11.86 -14.92 -2.83
C ASP A 36 11.54 -13.67 -2.00
N ILE A 37 12.46 -12.71 -2.05
CA ILE A 37 12.20 -11.37 -1.55
C ILE A 37 11.10 -10.76 -2.44
N PRO A 38 10.05 -10.14 -1.86
CA PRO A 38 9.01 -9.49 -2.64
C PRO A 38 9.59 -8.53 -3.68
N LEU A 39 9.02 -8.56 -4.88
CA LEU A 39 9.28 -7.63 -5.96
C LEU A 39 8.44 -6.36 -5.85
N LEU A 40 7.33 -6.43 -5.11
CA LEU A 40 6.45 -5.33 -4.75
C LEU A 40 5.63 -5.73 -3.52
N ASN A 41 5.47 -4.80 -2.58
CA ASN A 41 4.49 -4.88 -1.51
C ASN A 41 3.58 -3.65 -1.61
N PHE A 42 2.27 -3.85 -1.52
CA PHE A 42 1.29 -2.78 -1.48
C PHE A 42 0.34 -3.02 -0.30
N GLY A 43 0.25 -2.06 0.61
CA GLY A 43 -0.60 -2.14 1.79
C GLY A 43 -1.48 -0.91 1.90
N ILE A 44 -2.75 -1.13 2.27
CA ILE A 44 -3.73 -0.09 2.56
C ILE A 44 -4.32 -0.38 3.94
N LEU A 45 -4.32 0.64 4.79
CA LEU A 45 -5.10 0.70 6.02
C LEU A 45 -6.08 1.86 5.87
N ALA A 46 -7.38 1.59 5.93
CA ALA A 46 -8.40 2.61 5.75
C ALA A 46 -9.45 2.53 6.85
N GLN A 47 -9.86 3.68 7.38
CA GLN A 47 -11.05 3.80 8.22
C GLN A 47 -12.26 4.04 7.30
N VAL A 48 -13.23 3.14 7.35
CA VAL A 48 -14.42 3.16 6.51
C VAL A 48 -15.67 3.26 7.40
N ASN A 49 -16.44 4.33 7.22
CA ASN A 49 -17.69 4.56 7.92
C ASN A 49 -18.83 4.59 6.90
N GLU A 50 -19.77 3.64 6.96
CA GLU A 50 -20.93 3.57 6.04
C GLU A 50 -20.52 3.72 4.56
N ASP A 51 -19.40 3.10 4.17
CA ASP A 51 -18.77 3.17 2.84
C ASP A 51 -17.90 4.40 2.55
N THR A 52 -17.82 5.39 3.43
CA THR A 52 -16.93 6.54 3.24
C THR A 52 -15.55 6.33 3.85
N ILE A 53 -14.49 6.50 3.06
CA ILE A 53 -13.10 6.44 3.53
C ILE A 53 -12.76 7.73 4.26
N LYS A 54 -12.63 7.70 5.59
CA LYS A 54 -12.35 8.89 6.41
C LYS A 54 -10.85 9.14 6.60
N ASN A 55 -10.11 8.07 6.88
CA ASN A 55 -8.67 8.09 7.07
C ASN A 55 -8.06 6.95 6.26
N VAL A 56 -6.88 7.18 5.68
CA VAL A 56 -6.21 6.16 4.88
C VAL A 56 -4.70 6.31 4.99
N SER A 57 -4.01 5.18 5.09
CA SER A 57 -2.56 5.08 5.03
C SER A 57 -2.19 4.04 3.98
N ILE A 58 -1.38 4.44 3.00
CA ILE A 58 -0.96 3.58 1.89
C ILE A 58 0.55 3.51 1.88
N VAL A 59 1.08 2.30 1.83
CA VAL A 59 2.52 2.05 1.82
C VAL A 59 2.89 1.17 0.64
N VAL A 60 3.94 1.56 -0.07
CA VAL A 60 4.53 0.79 -1.15
C VAL A 60 5.95 0.39 -0.75
N GLY A 61 6.22 -0.91 -0.78
CA GLY A 61 7.51 -1.49 -0.43
C GLY A 61 8.09 -2.33 -1.57
N ALA A 62 9.33 -2.77 -1.40
CA ALA A 62 10.07 -3.54 -2.40
C ALA A 62 10.24 -2.81 -3.76
N ARG A 63 10.30 -1.48 -3.70
CA ARG A 63 10.67 -0.56 -4.79
C ARG A 63 12.17 -0.26 -4.73
N PRO A 64 13.04 -1.04 -5.41
CA PRO A 64 14.50 -1.17 -5.19
C PRO A 64 15.11 -0.25 -4.12
N GLY A 65 14.69 -0.41 -2.86
CA GLY A 65 14.72 0.68 -1.90
C GLY A 65 13.72 0.53 -0.75
N PRO A 66 13.73 1.49 0.21
CA PRO A 66 12.90 1.45 1.40
C PRO A 66 11.39 1.48 1.09
N ALA A 67 10.59 0.98 2.02
CA ALA A 67 9.15 1.21 1.96
C ALA A 67 8.85 2.70 2.20
N GLU A 68 7.92 3.24 1.43
CA GLU A 68 7.54 4.64 1.48
C GLU A 68 6.02 4.79 1.53
N ARG A 69 5.59 5.84 2.23
CA ARG A 69 4.19 6.21 2.34
C ARG A 69 3.75 6.96 1.09
N PHE A 70 2.67 6.51 0.47
CA PHE A 70 2.19 7.05 -0.80
C PHE A 70 1.12 8.13 -0.56
N ALA A 71 1.56 9.30 -0.09
CA ALA A 71 0.66 10.38 0.35
C ALA A 71 -0.32 10.88 -0.74
N GLN A 72 0.09 10.90 -2.01
CA GLN A 72 -0.80 11.31 -3.11
C GLN A 72 -1.99 10.34 -3.28
N ALA A 73 -1.75 9.04 -3.11
CA ALA A 73 -2.80 8.03 -3.16
C ALA A 73 -3.74 8.10 -1.94
N GLU A 74 -3.20 8.50 -0.78
CA GLU A 74 -4.02 8.74 0.41
C GLU A 74 -4.97 9.91 0.20
N GLU A 75 -4.47 11.03 -0.32
CA GLU A 75 -5.29 12.20 -0.61
C GLU A 75 -6.34 11.90 -1.69
N PHE A 76 -6.01 11.08 -2.69
CA PHE A 76 -6.97 10.65 -3.71
C PHE A 76 -8.18 9.91 -3.12
N LEU A 77 -7.98 9.04 -2.13
CA LEU A 77 -9.07 8.23 -1.55
C LEU A 77 -9.82 8.92 -0.41
N LYS A 78 -9.21 9.91 0.22
CA LYS A 78 -9.79 10.58 1.39
C LYS A 78 -11.16 11.18 1.06
N ASN A 79 -12.12 10.92 1.94
CA ASN A 79 -13.53 11.34 1.83
C ASN A 79 -14.28 10.81 0.60
N LYS A 80 -13.73 9.84 -0.14
CA LYS A 80 -14.46 9.19 -1.23
C LYS A 80 -15.29 8.01 -0.71
N THR A 81 -16.38 7.73 -1.40
CA THR A 81 -17.25 6.58 -1.15
C THR A 81 -16.70 5.36 -1.86
N LEU A 82 -16.56 4.26 -1.14
CA LEU A 82 -16.10 2.98 -1.64
C LEU A 82 -17.09 2.45 -2.68
N SER A 83 -16.62 2.26 -3.91
CA SER A 83 -17.39 1.69 -5.00
C SER A 83 -16.48 0.95 -5.97
N LYS A 84 -17.06 0.14 -6.87
CA LYS A 84 -16.30 -0.55 -7.91
C LYS A 84 -15.64 0.43 -8.88
N GLU A 85 -16.35 1.49 -9.23
CA GLU A 85 -15.86 2.57 -10.09
C GLU A 85 -14.67 3.27 -9.44
N LEU A 86 -14.76 3.60 -8.15
CA LEU A 86 -13.63 4.16 -7.41
C LEU A 86 -12.42 3.22 -7.39
N ALA A 87 -12.64 1.91 -7.19
CA ALA A 87 -11.55 0.94 -7.20
C ALA A 87 -10.83 0.88 -8.55
N GLU A 88 -11.56 1.06 -9.66
CA GLU A 88 -10.98 1.12 -11.00
C GLU A 88 -10.20 2.42 -11.25
N GLU A 89 -10.77 3.56 -10.89
CA GLU A 89 -10.09 4.86 -10.98
C GLU A 89 -8.82 4.87 -10.13
N PHE A 90 -8.91 4.33 -8.91
CA PHE A 90 -7.77 4.26 -7.99
C PHE A 90 -6.67 3.34 -8.51
N GLY A 91 -7.02 2.20 -9.11
CA GLY A 91 -6.04 1.31 -9.75
C GLY A 91 -5.25 2.02 -10.85
N LYS A 92 -5.94 2.75 -11.74
CA LYS A 92 -5.28 3.55 -12.80
C LYS A 92 -4.42 4.67 -12.22
N PHE A 93 -4.95 5.40 -11.25
CA PHE A 93 -4.21 6.46 -10.57
C PHE A 93 -2.90 5.94 -9.95
N VAL A 94 -2.95 4.79 -9.27
CA VAL A 94 -1.75 4.17 -8.69
C VAL A 94 -0.77 3.75 -9.77
N GLU A 95 -1.21 3.12 -10.85
CA GLU A 95 -0.33 2.72 -11.95
C GLU A 95 0.42 3.90 -12.57
N GLU A 96 -0.26 5.05 -12.73
CA GLU A 96 0.33 6.26 -13.32
C GLU A 96 1.26 7.02 -12.36
N ASN A 97 0.97 7.01 -11.05
CA ASN A 97 1.62 7.90 -10.09
C ASN A 97 2.54 7.20 -9.09
N VAL A 98 2.56 5.86 -9.05
CA VAL A 98 3.38 5.14 -8.08
C VAL A 98 4.87 5.32 -8.37
N ASP A 99 5.60 5.75 -7.35
CA ASP A 99 7.05 5.89 -7.43
C ASP A 99 7.72 4.51 -7.23
N VAL A 100 8.04 3.88 -8.36
CA VAL A 100 8.79 2.62 -8.44
C VAL A 100 9.91 2.72 -9.47
N ALA A 101 11.00 1.98 -9.22
CA ALA A 101 12.07 1.77 -10.19
C ALA A 101 11.96 0.38 -10.84
N GLY A 102 12.71 0.12 -11.92
CA GLY A 102 12.95 -1.24 -12.43
C GLY A 102 14.21 -1.86 -11.83
N ASP A 103 14.35 -3.19 -11.90
CA ASP A 103 15.59 -3.91 -11.60
C ASP A 103 15.76 -5.14 -12.51
N ILE A 104 16.80 -5.94 -12.28
CA ILE A 104 17.11 -7.15 -13.08
C ILE A 104 15.98 -8.21 -13.06
N ARG A 105 15.07 -8.16 -12.10
CA ARG A 105 13.99 -9.12 -11.91
C ARG A 105 12.68 -8.63 -12.51
N VAL A 106 12.46 -7.31 -12.55
CA VAL A 106 11.20 -6.73 -13.03
C VAL A 106 11.37 -5.30 -13.56
N GLY A 107 10.73 -5.02 -14.70
CA GLY A 107 10.70 -3.68 -15.29
C GLY A 107 9.84 -2.69 -14.48
N LYS A 108 10.13 -1.40 -14.63
CA LYS A 108 9.39 -0.31 -13.97
C LYS A 108 7.89 -0.35 -14.29
N GLU A 109 7.57 -0.40 -15.58
CA GLU A 109 6.18 -0.35 -16.09
C GLU A 109 5.36 -1.53 -15.56
N TYR A 110 5.90 -2.75 -15.64
CA TYR A 110 5.22 -3.92 -15.10
C TYR A 110 5.02 -3.84 -13.58
N ARG A 111 6.01 -3.34 -12.84
CA ARG A 111 5.89 -3.14 -11.38
C ARG A 111 4.78 -2.13 -11.05
N ALA A 112 4.69 -1.04 -11.81
CA ALA A 112 3.63 -0.03 -11.66
C ALA A 112 2.25 -0.61 -11.99
N HIS A 113 2.14 -1.38 -13.07
CA HIS A 113 0.92 -2.08 -13.47
C HIS A 113 0.41 -3.03 -12.37
N ILE A 114 1.30 -3.85 -11.80
CA ILE A 114 0.92 -4.75 -10.69
C ILE A 114 0.49 -3.96 -9.44
N ALA A 115 1.10 -2.80 -9.17
CA ALA A 115 0.67 -1.93 -8.07
C ALA A 115 -0.76 -1.44 -8.26
N GLY A 116 -1.13 -1.00 -9.47
CA GLY A 116 -2.51 -0.62 -9.81
C GLY A 116 -3.51 -1.76 -9.63
N ILE A 117 -3.15 -2.98 -10.06
CA ILE A 117 -3.97 -4.17 -9.84
C ILE A 117 -4.16 -4.46 -8.34
N PHE A 118 -3.10 -4.38 -7.54
CA PHE A 118 -3.18 -4.59 -6.09
C PHE A 118 -4.04 -3.56 -5.40
N ALA A 119 -3.89 -2.29 -5.76
CA ALA A 119 -4.72 -1.20 -5.28
C ALA A 119 -6.21 -1.45 -5.53
N LYS A 120 -6.59 -1.80 -6.77
CA LYS A 120 -7.97 -2.15 -7.14
C LYS A 120 -8.49 -3.34 -6.33
N ARG A 121 -7.70 -4.41 -6.23
CA ARG A 121 -8.12 -5.65 -5.54
C ARG A 121 -8.36 -5.42 -4.05
N ILE A 122 -7.49 -4.66 -3.39
CA ILE A 122 -7.63 -4.36 -1.96
C ILE A 122 -8.92 -3.55 -1.70
N LEU A 123 -9.23 -2.55 -2.53
CA LEU A 123 -10.48 -1.80 -2.39
C LEU A 123 -11.72 -2.67 -2.63
N ASN A 124 -11.65 -3.63 -3.56
CA ASN A 124 -12.73 -4.59 -3.76
C ASN A 124 -12.94 -5.50 -2.55
N GLU A 125 -11.85 -5.98 -1.94
CA GLU A 125 -11.92 -6.79 -0.71
C GLU A 125 -12.59 -6.00 0.43
N PHE A 126 -12.34 -4.68 0.52
CA PHE A 126 -13.02 -3.82 1.50
C PHE A 126 -14.53 -3.71 1.28
N MET A 127 -15.06 -4.05 0.11
CA MET A 127 -16.51 -4.08 -0.14
C MET A 127 -17.15 -5.45 0.12
N GLU A 128 -16.34 -6.51 0.09
CA GLU A 128 -16.82 -7.89 0.27
C GLU A 128 -16.85 -8.31 1.75
N GLU A 129 -16.05 -7.65 2.60
CA GLU A 129 -16.01 -7.81 4.06
C GLU A 129 -17.07 -6.95 4.78
#